data_AF-A0A139BMZ9-F1
#
_entry.id   AF-A0A139BMZ9-F1
#
_cell.length_a   1.000
_cell.length_b   1.000
_cell.length_c   1.000
_cell.angle_alpha   90.00
_cell.angle_beta   90.00
_cell.angle_gamma   90.00
#
_symmetry.space_group_name_H-M   'P 1'
#
loop_
_entity.id
_entity.type
_entity.pdbx_description
1 polymer ?
#
loop_
_entity_poly.entity_id
_entity_poly.type
_entity_poly.pdbx_seq_one_letter_code
_entity_poly.pdbx_strand_id
1 'polypeptide(L)'
;MYFANRGIGLIDYRKIDSDMIRFVPVLEYYEEGKLLGKYPAIVSMMCDANGRPSTVHRTYITHDGVKAAVSSPKKMMRHCADNLFGAMRIAVKGNSKTLAVTEGIETALAVMGAFKLPVWAAGNAYLLENFVPPQGVDVVIYADKDRPSRQHPEGHGLSSAKLLLKRL
;
A
#
# COMPACT_ATOMS: atom_id res chain seq x y z
N MET A 1 14.11 -6.43 9.46
CA MET A 1 15.12 -6.13 8.42
C MET A 1 14.53 -5.52 7.14
N TYR A 2 13.43 -6.04 6.56
CA TYR A 2 12.91 -5.56 5.26
C TYR A 2 12.77 -4.04 5.09
N PHE A 3 12.01 -3.36 5.97
CA PHE A 3 11.83 -1.91 5.87
C PHE A 3 13.14 -1.13 6.08
N ALA A 4 14.00 -1.57 7.00
CA ALA A 4 15.31 -0.97 7.22
C ALA A 4 16.20 -1.03 5.96
N ASN A 5 16.24 -2.18 5.27
CA ASN A 5 16.98 -2.34 4.00
C ASN A 5 16.46 -1.41 2.89
N ARG A 6 15.22 -0.92 3.01
CA ARG A 6 14.60 0.03 2.09
C ARG A 6 14.84 1.49 2.49
N GLY A 7 15.70 1.74 3.49
CA GLY A 7 15.93 3.07 4.07
C GLY A 7 14.80 3.56 4.97
N ILE A 8 13.82 2.71 5.28
CA ILE A 8 12.66 3.03 6.10
C ILE A 8 12.98 2.66 7.56
N GLY A 9 13.83 3.47 8.19
CA GLY A 9 14.27 3.27 9.58
C GLY A 9 13.72 4.27 10.60
N LEU A 10 13.32 5.47 10.16
CA LEU A 10 12.92 6.58 11.03
C LEU A 10 11.40 6.74 11.12
N ILE A 11 10.71 5.66 11.47
CA ILE A 11 9.26 5.68 11.70
C ILE A 11 8.95 5.61 13.20
N ASP A 12 8.09 6.51 13.65
CA ASP A 12 7.46 6.37 14.96
C ASP A 12 6.37 5.30 14.88
N TYR A 13 6.72 4.07 15.24
CA TYR A 13 5.81 2.92 15.18
C TYR A 13 4.52 3.10 16.00
N ARG A 14 4.52 3.99 17.01
CA ARG A 14 3.30 4.32 17.80
C ARG A 14 2.24 5.05 16.97
N LYS A 15 2.62 5.60 15.82
CA LYS A 15 1.72 6.25 14.88
C LYS A 15 1.19 5.30 13.80
N ILE A 16 1.68 4.06 13.76
CA ILE A 16 1.16 3.02 12.88
C ILE A 16 0.05 2.29 13.62
N ASP A 17 -1.09 2.09 12.95
CA ASP A 17 -2.11 1.19 13.45
C ASP A 17 -1.60 -0.27 13.33
N SER A 18 -1.36 -0.91 14.48
CA SER A 18 -0.82 -2.27 14.55
C SER A 18 -1.74 -3.33 13.95
N ASP A 19 -3.03 -3.03 13.76
CA ASP A 19 -3.95 -3.93 13.08
C ASP A 19 -3.80 -3.88 11.56
N MET A 20 -3.20 -2.81 11.03
CA MET A 20 -3.07 -2.58 9.60
C MET A 20 -1.85 -3.24 8.97
N ILE A 21 -0.79 -3.53 9.74
CA ILE A 21 0.44 -4.14 9.22
C ILE A 21 0.95 -5.19 10.19
N ARG A 22 1.12 -6.42 9.71
CA ARG A 22 1.64 -7.55 10.48
C ARG A 22 2.75 -8.27 9.72
N PHE A 23 3.68 -8.85 10.48
CA PHE A 23 4.68 -9.77 9.94
C PHE A 23 4.20 -11.20 10.17
N VAL A 24 4.27 -12.02 9.11
CA VAL A 24 3.95 -13.45 9.14
C VAL A 24 5.24 -14.21 8.80
N PRO A 25 5.81 -15.00 9.73
CA PRO A 25 7.09 -15.68 9.52
C PRO A 25 7.06 -16.70 8.38
N VAL A 26 5.92 -17.36 8.16
CA VAL A 26 5.75 -18.37 7.12
C VAL A 26 4.36 -18.23 6.52
N LEU A 27 4.30 -17.82 5.25
CA LEU A 27 3.07 -17.69 4.48
C LEU A 27 3.18 -18.44 3.15
N GLU A 28 2.13 -19.18 2.80
CA GLU A 28 2.06 -19.94 1.57
C GLU A 28 1.94 -19.05 0.34
N TYR A 29 2.80 -19.31 -0.64
CA TYR A 29 2.82 -18.62 -1.93
C TYR A 29 2.19 -19.50 -2.99
N TYR A 30 1.06 -19.03 -3.52
CA TYR A 30 0.33 -19.68 -4.61
C TYR A 30 0.52 -18.90 -5.91
N GLU A 31 0.61 -19.62 -7.02
CA GLU A 31 0.50 -19.09 -8.38
C GLU A 31 -0.43 -19.99 -9.18
N GLU A 32 -1.40 -19.41 -9.89
CA GLU A 32 -2.38 -20.17 -10.68
C GLU A 32 -3.03 -21.36 -9.92
N GLY A 33 -3.31 -21.15 -8.63
CA GLY A 33 -3.91 -22.16 -7.75
C GLY A 33 -2.95 -23.23 -7.23
N LYS A 34 -1.68 -23.23 -7.64
CA LYS A 34 -0.65 -24.19 -7.19
C LYS A 34 0.20 -23.59 -6.08
N LEU A 35 0.46 -24.37 -5.03
CA LEU A 35 1.41 -24.00 -3.98
C LEU A 35 2.83 -24.11 -4.54
N LEU A 36 3.56 -23.00 -4.64
CA LEU A 36 4.95 -22.98 -5.15
C LEU A 36 6.00 -22.75 -4.06
N GLY A 37 5.60 -22.43 -2.83
CA GLY A 37 6.54 -22.28 -1.72
C GLY A 37 5.94 -21.64 -0.48
N LYS A 38 6.78 -21.43 0.53
CA LYS A 38 6.44 -20.69 1.76
C LYS A 38 7.53 -19.67 2.04
N TYR A 39 7.12 -18.44 2.35
CA TYR A 39 8.04 -17.33 2.59
C TYR A 39 7.57 -16.48 3.76
N PRO A 40 8.47 -15.79 4.48
CA PRO A 40 8.07 -14.68 5.32
C PRO A 40 7.31 -13.64 4.52
N ALA A 41 6.34 -12.98 5.13
CA ALA A 41 5.51 -11.99 4.46
C ALA A 41 5.14 -10.82 5.38
N ILE A 42 5.00 -9.65 4.77
CA ILE A 42 4.29 -8.53 5.38
C ILE A 42 2.86 -8.57 4.88
N VAL A 43 1.92 -8.62 5.80
CA VAL A 43 0.48 -8.64 5.51
C VAL A 43 -0.11 -7.32 5.95
N SER A 44 -0.84 -6.68 5.06
CA SER A 44 -1.43 -5.37 5.28
C SER A 44 -2.92 -5.40 5.02
N MET A 45 -3.70 -4.89 5.97
CA MET A 45 -5.15 -4.81 5.86
C MET A 45 -5.53 -3.65 4.96
N MET A 46 -6.40 -3.92 3.99
CA MET A 46 -6.98 -2.90 3.13
C MET A 46 -8.46 -2.76 3.45
N CYS A 47 -8.87 -1.52 3.70
CA CYS A 47 -10.26 -1.19 4.00
C CYS A 47 -10.98 -0.65 2.77
N ASP A 48 -12.31 -0.71 2.76
CA ASP A 48 -13.15 0.02 1.80
C ASP A 48 -13.18 1.54 2.11
N ALA A 49 -13.90 2.29 1.26
CA ALA A 49 -14.08 3.73 1.43
C ALA A 49 -14.72 4.11 2.79
N ASN A 50 -15.57 3.23 3.34
CA ASN A 50 -16.23 3.41 4.64
C ASN A 50 -15.32 3.00 5.83
N GLY A 51 -14.16 2.40 5.55
CA GLY A 51 -13.19 1.98 6.56
C GLY A 51 -13.40 0.57 7.08
N ARG A 52 -14.28 -0.22 6.46
CA ARG A 52 -14.48 -1.63 6.80
C ARG A 52 -13.40 -2.49 6.15
N PRO A 53 -12.86 -3.51 6.83
CA PRO A 53 -11.91 -4.45 6.22
C PRO A 53 -12.48 -5.06 4.93
N SER A 54 -11.69 -5.04 3.85
CA SER A 54 -12.11 -5.49 2.52
C SER A 54 -11.25 -6.62 1.98
N THR A 55 -9.92 -6.50 2.11
CA THR A 55 -8.97 -7.53 1.66
C THR A 55 -7.65 -7.40 2.42
N VAL A 56 -6.72 -8.31 2.13
CA VAL A 56 -5.33 -8.22 2.58
C VAL A 56 -4.39 -8.14 1.39
N HIS A 57 -3.40 -7.26 1.51
CA HIS A 57 -2.25 -7.18 0.63
C HIS A 57 -1.07 -7.93 1.27
N ARG A 58 -0.40 -8.78 0.51
CA ARG A 58 0.73 -9.59 0.95
C ARG A 58 1.98 -9.22 0.18
N THR A 59 3.04 -8.87 0.89
CA THR A 59 4.38 -8.69 0.31
C THR A 59 5.26 -9.83 0.81
N TYR A 60 5.58 -10.78 -0.06
CA TYR A 60 6.49 -11.89 0.25
C TYR A 60 7.94 -11.39 0.24
N ILE A 61 8.66 -11.75 1.28
CA ILE A 61 10.03 -11.30 1.54
C ILE A 61 10.91 -12.49 1.91
N THR A 62 12.23 -12.29 1.88
CA THR A 62 13.21 -13.26 2.39
C THR A 62 13.56 -12.95 3.84
N HIS A 63 14.22 -13.90 4.50
CA HIS A 63 14.78 -13.69 5.84
C HIS A 63 15.82 -12.56 5.86
N ASP A 64 16.54 -12.35 4.75
CA ASP A 64 17.51 -11.27 4.58
C ASP A 64 16.85 -9.89 4.38
N GLY A 65 15.52 -9.82 4.34
CA GLY A 65 14.80 -8.56 4.23
C GLY A 65 14.84 -7.95 2.83
N VAL A 66 14.80 -8.79 1.79
CA VAL A 66 14.51 -8.35 0.41
C VAL A 66 13.21 -8.98 -0.07
N LYS A 67 12.66 -8.53 -1.22
CA LYS A 67 11.47 -9.17 -1.79
C LYS A 67 11.81 -10.61 -2.21
N ALA A 68 10.87 -11.53 -2.01
CA ALA A 68 11.04 -12.90 -2.48
C ALA A 68 11.22 -12.92 -4.00
N ALA A 69 12.13 -13.77 -4.50
CA ALA A 69 12.42 -13.94 -5.92
C ALA A 69 11.36 -14.83 -6.60
N VAL A 70 10.13 -14.35 -6.62
CA VAL A 70 8.95 -15.00 -7.21
C VAL A 70 8.34 -14.12 -8.29
N SER A 71 7.50 -14.69 -9.16
CA SER A 71 6.82 -13.99 -10.25
C SER A 71 6.06 -12.73 -9.81
N SER A 72 5.37 -12.80 -8.67
CA SER A 72 4.56 -11.72 -8.12
C SER A 72 4.78 -11.60 -6.62
N PRO A 73 5.81 -10.88 -6.16
CA PRO A 73 6.15 -10.76 -4.74
C PRO A 73 5.11 -9.95 -3.95
N LYS A 74 4.27 -9.18 -4.63
CA LYS A 74 3.11 -8.49 -4.05
C LYS A 74 1.83 -9.14 -4.57
N LYS A 75 0.94 -9.53 -3.67
CA LYS A 75 -0.34 -10.18 -4.01
C LYS A 75 -1.47 -9.64 -3.15
N MET A 76 -2.53 -9.22 -3.81
CA MET A 76 -3.80 -8.90 -3.17
C MET A 76 -4.69 -10.14 -3.11
N MET A 77 -5.44 -10.31 -2.03
CA MET A 77 -6.50 -11.31 -1.98
C MET A 77 -7.77 -10.80 -2.66
N ARG A 78 -8.69 -11.72 -2.98
CA ARG A 78 -10.02 -11.35 -3.46
C ARG A 78 -10.68 -10.45 -2.41
N HIS A 79 -11.25 -9.34 -2.87
CA HIS A 79 -12.00 -8.46 -2.01
C HIS A 79 -13.32 -9.10 -1.56
N CYS A 80 -13.68 -8.84 -0.31
CA CYS A 80 -14.94 -9.26 0.30
C CYS A 80 -15.97 -8.11 0.40
N ALA A 81 -15.59 -6.89 0.02
CA ALA A 81 -16.46 -5.71 0.06
C ALA A 81 -17.01 -5.34 -1.32
N ASP A 82 -18.19 -4.72 -1.36
CA ASP A 82 -18.80 -4.21 -2.60
C ASP A 82 -18.09 -2.97 -3.14
N ASN A 83 -17.48 -2.17 -2.25
CA ASN A 83 -16.71 -0.98 -2.60
C ASN A 83 -15.20 -1.25 -2.42
N LEU A 84 -14.48 -1.29 -3.52
CA LEU A 84 -13.06 -1.65 -3.56
C LEU A 84 -12.12 -0.45 -3.42
N PHE A 85 -12.66 0.76 -3.46
CA PHE A 85 -11.90 2.00 -3.68
C PHE A 85 -11.42 2.67 -2.38
N GLY A 86 -11.15 1.85 -1.36
CA GLY A 86 -10.52 2.30 -0.14
C GLY A 86 -8.99 2.15 -0.17
N ALA A 87 -8.38 2.01 1.00
CA ALA A 87 -6.93 1.99 1.15
C ALA A 87 -6.50 1.25 2.41
N MET A 88 -5.21 0.91 2.47
CA MET A 88 -4.52 0.54 3.70
C MET A 88 -4.35 1.81 4.55
N ARG A 89 -5.07 1.90 5.67
CA ARG A 89 -5.12 3.09 6.54
C ARG A 89 -3.98 3.06 7.56
N ILE A 90 -2.75 3.20 7.09
CA ILE A 90 -1.52 2.88 7.85
C ILE A 90 -1.36 3.72 9.13
N ALA A 91 -1.73 5.00 9.08
CA ALA A 91 -1.61 5.90 10.23
C ALA A 91 -2.83 5.79 11.18
N VAL A 92 -2.57 5.86 12.49
CA VAL A 92 -3.62 6.01 13.52
C VAL A 92 -4.47 7.23 13.20
N LYS A 93 -5.79 7.12 13.36
CA LYS A 93 -6.74 8.22 13.13
C LYS A 93 -6.33 9.45 13.97
N GLY A 94 -5.85 10.48 13.32
CA GLY A 94 -5.66 11.82 13.89
C GLY A 94 -6.54 12.82 13.15
N ASN A 95 -6.90 13.93 13.81
CA ASN A 95 -7.69 15.02 13.22
C ASN A 95 -6.85 15.91 12.29
N SER A 96 -6.11 15.30 11.37
CA SER A 96 -5.40 16.04 10.32
C SER A 96 -6.39 16.44 9.23
N LYS A 97 -6.31 17.71 8.79
CA LYS A 97 -7.02 18.14 7.59
C LYS A 97 -6.38 17.60 6.31
N THR A 98 -5.13 17.16 6.37
CA THR A 98 -4.39 16.67 5.20
C THR A 98 -4.13 15.17 5.32
N LEU A 99 -4.38 14.44 4.23
CA LEU A 99 -4.10 13.02 4.08
C LEU A 99 -3.15 12.81 2.90
N ALA A 100 -2.01 12.18 3.15
CA ALA A 100 -1.17 11.71 2.06
C ALA A 100 -1.70 10.36 1.54
N VAL A 101 -1.69 10.17 0.23
CA VAL A 101 -2.01 8.89 -0.40
C VAL A 101 -0.89 8.45 -1.33
N THR A 102 -0.55 7.17 -1.28
CA THR A 102 0.47 6.55 -2.14
C THR A 102 -0.09 5.32 -2.85
N GLU A 103 0.63 4.81 -3.85
CA GLU A 103 0.34 3.52 -4.42
C GLU A 103 0.69 2.37 -3.45
N GLY A 104 1.97 2.24 -3.10
CA GLY A 104 2.48 1.13 -2.29
C GLY A 104 2.68 1.46 -0.81
N ILE A 105 2.61 0.42 0.03
CA ILE A 105 2.85 0.54 1.48
C ILE A 105 4.28 0.98 1.82
N GLU A 106 5.27 0.58 1.03
CA GLU A 106 6.66 1.00 1.29
C GLU A 106 6.81 2.51 1.08
N THR A 107 6.20 3.05 0.02
CA THR A 107 6.18 4.50 -0.26
C THR A 107 5.41 5.23 0.85
N ALA A 108 4.27 4.69 1.30
CA ALA A 108 3.51 5.30 2.39
C ALA A 108 4.32 5.40 3.69
N LEU A 109 5.01 4.32 4.07
CA LEU A 109 5.84 4.31 5.26
C LEU A 109 7.02 5.29 5.14
N ALA A 110 7.64 5.40 3.96
CA ALA A 110 8.69 6.40 3.72
C ALA A 110 8.16 7.84 3.82
N VAL A 111 7.01 8.14 3.20
CA VAL A 111 6.34 9.45 3.26
C VAL A 111 5.96 9.80 4.71
N MET A 112 5.42 8.84 5.46
CA MET A 112 5.07 9.02 6.86
C MET A 112 6.30 9.33 7.71
N GLY A 113 7.42 8.64 7.45
CA GLY A 113 8.70 8.89 8.10
C GLY A 113 9.26 10.29 7.80
N ALA A 114 9.16 10.75 6.55
CA ALA A 114 9.73 12.02 6.10
C ALA A 114 8.87 13.24 6.47
N PHE A 115 7.56 13.18 6.21
CA PHE A 115 6.66 14.34 6.29
C PHE A 115 5.77 14.34 7.53
N LYS A 116 5.75 13.25 8.30
CA LYS A 116 4.95 13.10 9.53
C LYS A 116 3.44 13.36 9.34
N LEU A 117 2.94 13.20 8.11
CA LEU A 117 1.52 13.24 7.77
C LEU A 117 0.86 11.87 8.00
N PRO A 118 -0.47 11.80 8.24
CA PRO A 118 -1.17 10.54 8.09
C PRO A 118 -1.11 10.11 6.63
N VAL A 119 -0.80 8.83 6.40
CA VAL A 119 -0.60 8.30 5.05
C VAL A 119 -1.42 7.04 4.86
N TRP A 120 -2.11 6.94 3.73
CA TRP A 120 -2.79 5.74 3.28
C TRP A 120 -2.13 5.20 2.01
N ALA A 121 -2.15 3.89 1.81
CA ALA A 121 -1.66 3.25 0.60
C ALA A 121 -2.81 2.57 -0.16
N ALA A 122 -3.00 2.94 -1.42
CA ALA A 122 -4.08 2.42 -2.26
C ALA A 122 -3.86 0.99 -2.74
N GLY A 123 -2.64 0.46 -2.65
CA GLY A 123 -2.28 -0.92 -2.98
C GLY A 123 -1.79 -1.15 -4.41
N ASN A 124 -2.35 -0.43 -5.39
CA ASN A 124 -1.88 -0.41 -6.78
C ASN A 124 -2.37 0.86 -7.50
N ALA A 125 -1.81 1.12 -8.68
CA ALA A 125 -2.15 2.29 -9.50
C ALA A 125 -3.66 2.40 -9.84
N TYR A 126 -4.32 1.28 -10.16
CA TYR A 126 -5.76 1.28 -10.47
C TYR A 126 -6.62 1.72 -9.27
N LEU A 127 -6.30 1.21 -8.07
CA LEU A 127 -6.99 1.58 -6.83
C LEU A 127 -6.64 3.01 -6.39
N LEU A 128 -5.43 3.48 -6.70
CA LEU A 128 -5.03 4.87 -6.47
C LEU A 128 -5.87 5.82 -7.32
N GLU A 129 -6.01 5.55 -8.61
CA GLU A 129 -6.85 6.34 -9.52
C GLU A 129 -8.31 6.43 -9.05
N ASN A 130 -8.82 5.34 -8.47
CA ASN A 130 -10.21 5.25 -8.04
C ASN A 130 -10.46 5.63 -6.58
N PHE A 131 -9.40 5.95 -5.84
CA PHE A 131 -9.42 6.22 -4.41
C PHE A 131 -10.50 7.24 -4.02
N VAL A 132 -11.27 6.92 -2.98
CA VAL A 132 -12.26 7.81 -2.39
C VAL A 132 -11.76 8.30 -1.03
N PRO A 133 -11.36 9.57 -0.89
CA PRO A 133 -10.93 10.10 0.40
C PRO A 133 -12.12 10.28 1.36
N PRO A 134 -11.85 10.33 2.68
CA PRO A 134 -12.82 10.84 3.65
C PRO A 134 -13.33 12.23 3.29
N GLN A 135 -14.56 12.55 3.68
CA GLN A 135 -15.09 13.89 3.48
C GLN A 135 -14.33 14.92 4.32
N GLY A 136 -14.01 16.08 3.71
CA GLY A 136 -13.42 17.21 4.43
C GLY A 136 -11.92 17.09 4.70
N VAL A 137 -11.19 16.23 3.97
CA VAL A 137 -9.73 16.16 4.02
C VAL A 137 -9.11 16.58 2.68
N ASP A 138 -8.04 17.35 2.76
CA ASP A 138 -7.17 17.68 1.63
C ASP A 138 -6.25 16.51 1.33
N VAL A 139 -6.20 16.06 0.07
CA VAL A 139 -5.40 14.90 -0.34
C VAL A 139 -4.11 15.35 -1.01
N VAL A 140 -2.98 14.82 -0.55
CA VAL A 140 -1.67 14.98 -1.22
C VAL A 140 -1.25 13.64 -1.80
N ILE A 141 -1.08 13.58 -3.12
CA ILE A 141 -0.78 12.34 -3.83
C ILE A 141 0.74 12.21 -4.01
N TYR A 142 1.32 11.15 -3.46
CA TYR A 142 2.72 10.76 -3.69
C TYR A 142 2.76 9.57 -4.64
N ALA A 143 2.95 9.87 -5.92
CA ALA A 143 3.01 8.88 -6.99
C ALA A 143 4.39 8.20 -7.05
N ASP A 144 4.40 6.91 -7.38
CA ASP A 144 5.65 6.21 -7.70
C ASP A 144 6.18 6.70 -9.05
N LYS A 145 7.49 6.97 -9.12
CA LYS A 145 8.17 7.38 -10.36
C LYS A 145 8.53 6.16 -11.20
N ASP A 146 7.51 5.53 -11.75
CA ASP A 146 7.67 4.35 -12.60
C ASP A 146 8.33 4.69 -13.93
N ARG A 147 8.98 3.68 -14.52
CA ARG A 147 9.48 3.80 -15.90
C ARG A 147 8.29 3.89 -16.87
N PRO A 148 8.37 4.72 -17.91
CA PRO A 148 7.44 4.70 -19.02
C PRO A 148 7.23 3.30 -19.59
N SER A 149 5.99 3.00 -19.97
CA SER A 149 5.63 1.82 -20.75
C SER A 149 4.82 2.23 -21.96
N ARG A 150 4.64 1.31 -22.92
CA ARG A 150 3.81 1.57 -24.12
C ARG A 150 2.36 1.93 -23.76
N GLN A 151 1.84 1.38 -22.66
CA GLN A 151 0.49 1.67 -22.16
C GLN A 151 0.47 2.92 -21.28
N HIS A 152 1.57 3.23 -20.58
CA HIS A 152 1.69 4.39 -19.68
C HIS A 152 2.97 5.17 -19.99
N PRO A 153 2.94 6.10 -20.99
CA PRO A 153 4.13 6.83 -21.43
C PRO A 153 4.77 7.70 -20.35
N GLU A 154 4.01 8.07 -19.32
CA GLU A 154 4.50 8.85 -18.17
C GLU A 154 4.79 7.99 -16.93
N GLY A 155 4.67 6.66 -17.05
CA GLY A 155 4.67 5.73 -15.92
C GLY A 155 3.25 5.53 -15.36
N HIS A 156 2.96 4.32 -14.89
CA HIS A 156 1.63 3.93 -14.44
C HIS A 156 1.20 4.70 -13.19
N GLY A 157 2.05 4.73 -12.14
CA GLY A 157 1.75 5.45 -10.90
C GLY A 157 1.49 6.95 -11.11
N LEU A 158 2.30 7.63 -11.93
CA LEU A 158 2.11 9.06 -12.21
C LEU A 158 0.83 9.33 -13.01
N SER A 159 0.51 8.47 -13.98
CA SER A 159 -0.71 8.59 -14.78
C SER A 159 -1.96 8.46 -13.91
N SER A 160 -2.01 7.44 -13.05
CA SER A 160 -3.10 7.21 -12.11
C SER A 160 -3.25 8.33 -11.07
N ALA A 161 -2.13 8.88 -10.59
CA ALA A 161 -2.14 10.04 -9.69
C ALA A 161 -2.74 11.29 -10.34
N LYS A 162 -2.42 11.56 -11.61
CA LYS A 162 -3.03 12.68 -12.37
C LYS A 162 -4.53 12.48 -12.58
N LEU A 163 -4.98 11.25 -12.78
CA LEU A 163 -6.40 10.93 -12.92
C LEU A 163 -7.16 11.11 -11.61
N LEU A 164 -6.58 10.67 -10.48
CA LEU A 164 -7.15 10.97 -9.16
C LEU A 164 -7.24 12.47 -8.92
N LEU A 165 -6.18 13.24 -9.22
CA LEU A 165 -6.17 14.69 -9.02
C LEU A 165 -7.29 15.43 -9.78
N LYS A 166 -7.68 14.93 -10.96
CA LYS A 166 -8.79 15.51 -11.74
C LYS A 166 -10.18 15.27 -11.13
N ARG A 167 -10.30 14.30 -10.21
CA ARG A 167 -11.56 13.91 -9.56
C ARG A 167 -11.76 14.55 -8.19
N LEU A 168 -10.67 14.97 -7.56
CA LEU A 168 -10.64 15.64 -6.25
C LEU A 168 -10.97 17.13 -6.39
#